data_AF-A0A8T4VQH0-F1
#
_entry.id   AF-A0A8T4VQH0-F1
#
_cell.length_a   1.000
_cell.length_b   1.000
_cell.length_c   1.000
_cell.angle_alpha   90.00
_cell.angle_beta   90.00
_cell.angle_gamma   90.00
#
_symmetry.space_group_name_H-M   'P 1'
#
loop_
_entity.id
_entity.type
_entity.pdbx_description
1 polymer ?
#
loop_
_entity_poly.entity_id
_entity_poly.type
_entity_poly.pdbx_seq_one_letter_code
_entity_poly.pdbx_strand_id
1 'polypeptide(L)' 'MNPGDRVRVERAGERHEGIVMPSSTADHVVLKLESGYNVGVDRDEATVEILETDVYDIEEGETSATSTVTFDPD' A
#
# COMPACT_ATOMS: atom_id res chain seq x y z
N MET A 1 10.11 -4.48 6.78
CA MET A 1 9.04 -4.56 5.77
C MET A 1 9.34 -3.50 4.74
N ASN A 2 9.48 -3.94 3.50
CA ASN A 2 9.75 -3.10 2.34
C ASN A 2 8.56 -3.22 1.37
N PRO A 3 8.37 -2.25 0.45
CA PRO A 3 7.52 -2.47 -0.70
C PRO A 3 7.88 -3.79 -1.41
N GLY A 4 6.88 -4.56 -1.83
CA GLY A 4 7.08 -5.86 -2.45
C GLY A 4 7.05 -7.06 -1.50
N ASP A 5 7.18 -6.85 -0.19
CA ASP A 5 6.98 -7.92 0.80
C ASP A 5 5.51 -8.34 0.85
N ARG A 6 5.25 -9.65 1.01
CA ARG A 6 3.93 -10.18 1.36
C ARG A 6 3.78 -10.20 2.87
N VAL A 7 2.74 -9.55 3.38
CA VAL A 7 2.50 -9.42 4.80
C VAL A 7 1.05 -9.71 5.16
N ARG A 8 0.85 -10.07 6.43
CA ARG A 8 -0.45 -10.09 7.10
C ARG A 8 -0.52 -8.95 8.10
N VAL A 9 -1.57 -8.16 8.03
CA VAL A 9 -1.85 -7.07 8.96
C VAL A 9 -3.15 -7.37 9.69
N GLU A 10 -3.11 -7.28 11.02
CA GLU A 10 -4.29 -7.41 11.87
C GLU A 10 -4.53 -6.12 12.65
N ARG A 11 -5.76 -5.61 12.61
CA ARG A 11 -6.19 -4.42 13.38
C ARG A 11 -7.67 -4.52 13.70
N ALA A 12 -8.07 -4.17 14.92
CA ALA A 12 -9.46 -4.16 15.37
C ALA A 12 -10.25 -5.47 15.08
N GLY A 13 -9.57 -6.61 15.02
CA GLY A 13 -10.17 -7.92 14.70
C GLY A 13 -10.30 -8.22 13.20
N GLU A 14 -9.96 -7.28 12.33
CA GLU A 14 -9.87 -7.46 10.88
C GLU A 14 -8.48 -7.92 10.49
N ARG A 15 -8.43 -8.71 9.40
CA ARG A 15 -7.19 -9.29 8.88
C ARG A 15 -7.09 -9.03 7.38
N HIS A 16 -5.97 -8.47 6.97
CA HIS A 16 -5.65 -8.24 5.58
C HIS A 16 -4.34 -8.92 5.24
N GLU A 17 -4.30 -9.61 4.11
CA GLU A 17 -3.08 -10.19 3.58
C GLU A 17 -2.87 -9.66 2.16
N GLY A 18 -1.66 -9.23 1.86
CA GLY A 18 -1.36 -8.63 0.57
C GLY A 18 0.10 -8.19 0.44
N ILE A 19 0.39 -7.57 -0.69
CA ILE A 19 1.72 -7.04 -1.01
C ILE A 19 1.83 -5.61 -0.51
N VAL A 20 2.91 -5.28 0.18
CA VAL A 20 3.17 -3.92 0.64
C VAL A 20 3.43 -3.02 -0.57
N MET A 21 2.67 -1.93 -0.65
CA MET A 21 2.83 -0.90 -1.67
C MET A 21 3.53 0.34 -1.07
N PRO A 22 4.23 1.14 -1.90
CA PRO A 22 4.65 2.47 -1.51
C PRO A 22 3.46 3.29 -1.03
N SER A 23 3.63 4.01 0.08
CA SER A 23 2.61 4.88 0.67
C SER A 23 3.09 6.32 0.60
N SER A 24 2.16 7.25 0.40
CA SER A 24 2.44 8.69 0.49
C SER A 24 2.59 9.19 1.93
N THR A 25 2.26 8.37 2.93
CA THR A 25 2.36 8.72 4.36
C THR A 25 2.95 7.58 5.19
N ALA A 26 3.65 7.95 6.27
CA ALA A 26 4.24 7.00 7.21
C ALA A 26 3.22 6.40 8.19
N ASP A 27 2.01 6.96 8.30
CA ASP A 27 1.01 6.49 9.27
C ASP A 27 0.25 5.25 8.80
N HIS A 28 0.19 5.01 7.48
CA HIS A 28 -0.60 3.90 6.91
C HIS A 28 0.26 2.88 6.17
N VAL A 29 0.03 1.60 6.44
CA VAL A 29 0.48 0.50 5.57
C VAL A 29 -0.53 0.38 4.43
N VAL A 30 -0.05 0.45 3.19
CA VAL A 30 -0.88 0.18 2.02
C VAL A 30 -0.59 -1.24 1.55
N LEU A 31 -1.62 -2.08 1.47
CA LEU A 31 -1.53 -3.44 0.94
C LEU A 31 -2.29 -3.55 -0.37
N LYS A 32 -1.69 -4.19 -1.36
CA LYS A 32 -2.38 -4.68 -2.55
C LYS A 32 -2.93 -6.07 -2.29
N LEU A 33 -4.25 -6.16 -2.28
CA LEU A 33 -4.98 -7.41 -2.09
C LEU A 33 -4.97 -8.23 -3.37
N GLU A 34 -5.22 -9.54 -3.25
CA GLU A 34 -5.39 -10.44 -4.41
C GLU A 34 -6.51 -9.99 -5.36
N SER A 35 -7.53 -9.31 -4.83
CA SER A 35 -8.61 -8.72 -5.63
C SER A 35 -8.15 -7.60 -6.58
N GLY A 36 -6.91 -7.12 -6.44
CA GLY A 36 -6.33 -6.03 -7.22
C GLY A 36 -6.51 -4.64 -6.61
N TYR A 37 -7.30 -4.52 -5.53
CA TYR A 37 -7.51 -3.27 -4.81
C TYR A 37 -6.42 -3.02 -3.77
N ASN A 38 -6.15 -1.73 -3.51
CA ASN A 38 -5.31 -1.30 -2.40
C ASN A 38 -6.16 -1.01 -1.17
N VAL A 39 -5.69 -1.40 0.01
CA VAL A 39 -6.26 -1.01 1.30
C VAL A 39 -5.20 -0.30 2.13
N GLY A 40 -5.55 0.86 2.68
CA GLY A 40 -4.74 1.57 3.67
C GLY A 40 -5.16 1.15 5.06
N VAL A 41 -4.22 0.64 5.86
CA VAL A 41 -4.42 0.29 7.26
C VAL A 41 -3.56 1.21 8.11
N ASP A 42 -4.21 1.89 9.05
CA ASP A 42 -3.52 2.68 10.07
C ASP A 42 -2.51 1.80 10.83
N ARG A 43 -1.27 2.26 10.97
CA ARG A 43 -0.21 1.52 11.69
C ARG A 43 -0.45 1.47 13.18
N ASP A 44 -1.18 2.45 13.72
CA ASP A 44 -1.47 2.51 15.14
C ASP A 44 -2.32 1.29 15.56
N GLU A 45 -1.83 0.57 16.56
CA GLU A 45 -2.40 -0.67 17.09
C GLU A 45 -2.47 -1.85 16.08
N ALA A 46 -1.87 -1.71 14.89
CA ALA A 46 -1.80 -2.79 13.92
C ALA A 46 -0.64 -3.74 14.23
N THR A 47 -0.89 -5.05 14.11
CA THR A 47 0.17 -6.06 14.14
C THR A 47 0.49 -6.49 12.71
N VAL A 48 1.77 -6.45 12.34
CA VAL A 48 2.24 -6.81 11.00
C VAL A 48 3.17 -8.03 11.08
N GLU A 49 2.83 -9.07 10.35
CA GLU A 49 3.63 -10.28 10.18
C GLU A 49 4.12 -10.36 8.72
N ILE A 50 5.43 -10.51 8.52
CA ILE A 50 6.00 -10.73 7.18
C ILE A 50 5.91 -12.22 6.88
N LEU A 51 5.20 -12.56 5.80
CA LEU A 51 5.02 -13.95 5.35
C LEU A 51 6.10 -14.33 4.34
N GLU A 52 6.43 -13.41 3.44
CA GLU A 52 7.45 -13.61 2.42
C GLU A 52 8.08 -12.26 2.04
N THR A 53 9.39 -12.21 1.86
CA THR A 53 10.12 -10.99 1.52
C THR A 53 10.42 -10.93 0.03
N ASP A 54 10.40 -9.73 -0.55
CA ASP A 54 10.87 -9.49 -1.93
C ASP A 54 10.11 -10.33 -2.98
N VAL A 55 8.79 -10.46 -2.81
CA VAL A 55 7.90 -11.20 -3.74
C VAL A 55 7.80 -10.48 -5.07
N TYR A 56 7.77 -9.15 -5.00
CA TYR A 56 7.77 -8.27 -6.16
C TYR A 56 8.83 -7.20 -5.99
N ASP A 57 9.59 -6.95 -7.05
CA ASP A 57 10.47 -5.79 -7.13
C ASP A 57 9.61 -4.54 -7.37
N ILE A 58 9.40 -3.76 -6.31
CA ILE A 58 8.59 -2.54 -6.33
C ILE A 58 9.48 -1.36 -6.03
N GLU A 59 9.80 -0.59 -7.06
CA GLU A 59 10.51 0.67 -6.92
C GLU A 59 9.56 1.78 -6.42
N GLU A 60 10.09 2.72 -5.64
CA GLU A 60 9.37 3.94 -5.28
C GLU A 60 9.18 4.79 -6.55
N GLY A 61 7.99 4.74 -7.14
CA GLY A 61 7.66 5.55 -8.30
C GLY A 61 7.65 7.05 -7.98
N GLU A 62 8.09 7.87 -8.94
CA GLU A 62 8.09 9.32 -8.80
C GLU A 62 6.67 9.86 -8.61
N THR A 63 6.33 10.24 -7.39
CA THR A 63 4.99 10.73 -6.99
C THR A 63 4.82 12.24 -7.17
N SER A 64 5.85 12.94 -7.66
CA SER A 64 5.85 14.40 -7.85
C SER A 64 5.20 14.86 -9.16
N ALA A 65 4.88 13.92 -10.06
CA ALA A 65 4.27 14.25 -11.36
C ALA A 65 2.88 14.89 -11.17
N THR A 66 2.76 16.16 -11.54
CA THR A 66 1.49 16.89 -11.50
C THR A 66 0.77 16.72 -12.83
N SER A 67 -0.42 16.10 -12.78
CA SER A 67 -1.34 16.04 -13.91
C SER A 67 -2.28 17.24 -13.86
N THR A 68 -2.42 17.98 -14.97
CA THR A 68 -3.39 19.08 -15.10
C THR A 68 -4.55 18.64 -15.98
N VAL A 69 -5.78 18.86 -15.51
CA VAL A 69 -7.00 18.64 -16.29
C VAL A 69 -7.42 19.99 -16.90
N THR A 70 -7.61 20.05 -18.22
CA THR A 70 -8.10 21.24 -18.93
C THR A 70 -9.48 20.99 -19.52
N PHE A 71 -10.31 22.02 -19.57
CA PHE A 71 -11.64 21.99 -20.19
C PHE A 71 -11.65 22.90 -21.41
N ASP A 72 -12.27 22.45 -22.51
CA ASP A 72 -12.49 23.27 -23.70
C ASP A 72 -13.63 24.29 -23.45
N PRO A 73 -13.53 25.51 -24.02
CA PRO A 73 -14.64 26.47 -23.97
C PRO A 73 -15.80 26.03 -24.89
N ASP A 74 -17.04 26.18 -24.40
CA ASP A 74 -18.30 25.85 -25.10
C ASP A 74 -18.48 26.55 -26.47
#